data_AF-A0A960K4A9-F1
#
_entry.id   AF-A0A960K4A9-F1
#
_cell.length_a   1.000
_cell.length_b   1.000
_cell.length_c   1.000
_cell.angle_alpha   90.00
_cell.angle_beta   90.00
_cell.angle_gamma   90.00
#
_symmetry.space_group_name_H-M   'P 1'
#
loop_
_entity.id
_entity.type
_entity.pdbx_description
1 polymer ?
#
loop_
_entity_poly.entity_id
_entity_poly.type
_entity_poly.pdbx_seq_one_letter_code
_entity_poly.pdbx_strand_id
1 'polypeptide(L)'
;ARLVDEAMGTAVYMEINALHRLLREGGSLSAVTLSADPNAFKRIYDRLKATPAVAAVSLKTAALQNFQDTMGQNLGLITFFNILFASIIAVGVIYNSARISLSERGRDLASLRVLGFTRREISFILLGEMAILTAVSLPAGLALGYGLASWTVKAFENELYRIPLIVAPRTYGIAALTVVLASLASALAVRRRLDHLDLVAVLKTRE
;
A
#
# COMPACT_ATOMS: atom_id res chain seq x y z
N ALA A 1 25.52 -18.16 -25.39
CA ALA A 1 25.09 -16.96 -24.64
C ALA A 1 24.30 -17.41 -23.41
N ARG A 2 24.54 -16.83 -22.23
CA ARG A 2 23.66 -16.99 -21.06
C ARG A 2 22.85 -15.71 -20.93
N LEU A 3 21.55 -15.84 -20.72
CA LEU A 3 20.65 -14.71 -20.45
C LEU A 3 20.72 -14.41 -18.95
N VAL A 4 20.80 -13.14 -18.58
CA VAL A 4 20.78 -12.65 -17.20
C VAL A 4 19.59 -11.71 -17.08
N ASP A 5 18.77 -11.90 -16.04
CA ASP A 5 17.63 -11.03 -15.77
C ASP A 5 18.14 -9.70 -15.18
N GLU A 6 18.01 -8.62 -15.93
CA GLU A 6 18.37 -7.27 -15.49
C GLU A 6 17.14 -6.36 -15.53
N ALA A 7 16.97 -5.56 -14.47
CA ALA A 7 15.88 -4.59 -14.38
C ALA A 7 16.01 -3.42 -15.37
N MET A 8 17.21 -3.24 -15.97
CA MET A 8 17.53 -2.23 -16.98
C MET A 8 18.32 -2.89 -18.12
N GLY A 9 17.72 -3.02 -19.30
CA GLY A 9 18.23 -3.86 -20.40
C GLY A 9 19.23 -3.19 -21.35
N THR A 10 20.21 -2.44 -20.85
CA THR A 10 21.18 -1.72 -21.70
C THR A 10 22.62 -2.22 -21.58
N ALA A 11 22.92 -3.16 -20.68
CA ALA A 11 24.28 -3.63 -20.45
C ALA A 11 24.66 -4.81 -21.36
N VAL A 12 25.82 -4.70 -22.02
CA VAL A 12 26.47 -5.82 -22.72
C VAL A 12 27.80 -6.10 -22.02
N TYR A 13 28.04 -7.37 -21.73
CA TYR A 13 29.26 -7.81 -21.05
C TYR A 13 30.26 -8.37 -22.05
N MET A 14 31.52 -7.93 -21.94
CA MET A 14 32.62 -8.52 -22.68
C MET A 14 33.91 -8.50 -21.85
N GLU A 15 34.87 -9.30 -22.27
CA GLU A 15 36.20 -9.32 -21.65
C GLU A 15 36.93 -8.00 -21.92
N ILE A 16 37.58 -7.45 -20.89
CA ILE A 16 38.09 -6.07 -20.92
C ILE A 16 39.24 -5.89 -21.91
N ASN A 17 40.14 -6.87 -22.05
CA ASN A 17 41.22 -6.80 -23.03
C ASN A 17 40.68 -6.88 -24.47
N ALA A 18 39.62 -7.66 -24.70
CA ALA A 18 38.91 -7.69 -25.98
C ALA A 18 38.24 -6.34 -26.28
N LEU A 19 37.66 -5.67 -25.28
CA LEU A 19 37.06 -4.34 -25.44
C LEU A 19 38.13 -3.30 -25.79
N HIS A 20 39.25 -3.28 -25.07
CA HIS A 20 40.39 -2.38 -25.33
C HIS A 20 40.95 -2.57 -26.74
N ARG A 21 41.09 -3.81 -27.21
CA ARG A 21 41.49 -4.09 -28.61
C ARG A 21 40.49 -3.56 -29.63
N LEU A 22 39.19 -3.69 -29.36
CA LEU A 22 38.13 -3.24 -30.25
C LEU A 22 38.07 -1.70 -30.34
N LEU A 23 38.14 -1.03 -29.20
CA LEU A 23 38.07 0.44 -29.10
C LEU A 23 39.40 1.14 -29.45
N ARG A 24 40.50 0.39 -29.55
CA ARG A 24 41.87 0.92 -29.71
C ARG A 24 42.28 1.86 -28.56
N GLU A 25 41.75 1.60 -27.38
CA GLU A 25 42.07 2.30 -26.14
C GLU A 25 43.04 1.47 -25.30
N GLY A 26 43.95 2.13 -24.58
CA GLY A 26 44.96 1.46 -23.75
C GLY A 26 44.75 1.71 -22.26
N GLY A 27 44.53 0.63 -21.49
CA GLY A 27 44.73 0.60 -20.03
C GLY A 27 43.85 1.51 -19.17
N SER A 28 42.89 2.23 -19.74
CA SER A 28 41.93 3.06 -19.02
C SER A 28 40.83 2.21 -18.40
N LEU A 29 40.49 2.49 -17.15
CA LEU A 29 39.39 1.88 -16.42
C LEU A 29 38.41 2.97 -16.00
N SER A 30 37.14 2.85 -16.40
CA SER A 30 36.10 3.79 -15.99
C SER A 30 35.63 3.56 -14.55
N ALA A 31 35.54 2.29 -14.15
CA ALA A 31 35.11 1.90 -12.81
C ALA A 31 35.68 0.53 -12.41
N VAL A 32 35.95 0.35 -11.11
CA VAL A 32 36.33 -0.93 -10.51
C VAL A 32 35.35 -1.24 -9.39
N THR A 33 34.72 -2.40 -9.46
CA THR A 33 33.85 -2.89 -8.37
C THR A 33 34.66 -3.81 -7.48
N LEU A 34 34.79 -3.46 -6.20
CA LEU A 34 35.54 -4.24 -5.21
C LEU A 34 34.59 -4.87 -4.20
N SER A 35 34.77 -6.16 -3.94
CA SER A 35 34.16 -6.85 -2.80
C SER A 35 35.20 -6.96 -1.69
N ALA A 36 34.86 -6.54 -0.48
CA ALA A 36 35.77 -6.51 0.66
C ALA A 36 35.07 -6.98 1.95
N ASP A 37 35.87 -7.30 2.97
CA ASP A 37 35.37 -7.62 4.31
C ASP A 37 34.71 -6.38 4.95
N PRO A 38 33.47 -6.50 5.50
CA PRO A 38 32.79 -5.49 6.32
C PRO A 38 33.71 -4.71 7.28
N ASN A 39 34.63 -5.41 7.95
CA ASN A 39 35.50 -4.83 8.97
C ASN A 39 36.65 -4.00 8.37
N ALA A 40 37.03 -4.27 7.12
CA ALA A 40 38.10 -3.55 6.43
C ALA A 40 37.59 -2.35 5.60
N PHE A 41 36.27 -2.25 5.37
CA PHE A 41 35.67 -1.26 4.47
C PHE A 41 36.06 0.18 4.76
N LYS A 42 36.01 0.60 6.04
CA LYS A 42 36.35 1.99 6.41
C LYS A 42 37.79 2.32 6.05
N ARG A 43 38.72 1.43 6.39
CA ARG A 43 40.15 1.59 6.09
C ARG A 43 40.42 1.62 4.59
N ILE A 44 39.74 0.78 3.82
CA ILE A 44 39.85 0.74 2.36
C ILE A 44 39.28 2.01 1.74
N TYR A 45 38.11 2.46 2.20
CA TYR A 45 37.48 3.71 1.74
C TYR A 45 38.38 4.93 1.96
N ASP A 46 38.90 5.08 3.18
CA ASP A 46 39.76 6.22 3.53
C ASP A 46 41.04 6.23 2.68
N ARG A 47 41.63 5.06 2.43
CA ARG A 47 42.84 4.91 1.60
C ARG A 47 42.56 5.20 0.12
N LEU A 48 41.46 4.69 -0.43
CA LEU A 48 41.07 4.94 -1.82
C LEU A 48 40.73 6.41 -2.05
N LYS A 49 40.05 7.05 -1.10
CA LYS A 49 39.71 8.48 -1.17
C LYS A 49 40.94 9.38 -1.16
N ALA A 50 42.02 8.96 -0.50
CA ALA A 50 43.29 9.67 -0.47
C ALA A 50 44.19 9.37 -1.69
N THR A 51 43.80 8.46 -2.59
CA THR A 51 44.62 8.07 -3.73
C THR A 51 44.39 9.05 -4.90
N PRO A 52 45.42 9.78 -5.39
CA PRO A 52 45.25 10.82 -6.41
C PRO A 52 44.67 10.35 -7.75
N ALA A 53 44.85 9.06 -8.08
CA ALA A 53 44.32 8.46 -9.31
C ALA A 53 42.83 8.09 -9.22
N VAL A 54 42.20 8.20 -8.05
CA VAL A 54 40.80 7.81 -7.83
C VAL A 54 39.93 9.07 -7.77
N ALA A 55 39.13 9.29 -8.82
CA ALA A 55 38.27 10.47 -8.92
C ALA A 55 37.09 10.43 -7.92
N ALA A 56 36.51 9.25 -7.70
CA ALA A 56 35.38 9.07 -6.78
C ALA A 56 35.36 7.66 -6.19
N VAL A 57 34.90 7.54 -4.95
CA VAL A 57 34.64 6.26 -4.28
C VAL A 57 33.18 6.24 -3.86
N SER A 58 32.40 5.32 -4.43
CA SER A 58 31.00 5.11 -4.05
C SER A 58 30.87 3.82 -3.25
N LEU A 59 30.21 3.90 -2.10
CA LEU A 59 29.86 2.75 -1.28
C LEU A 59 28.44 2.30 -1.67
N LYS A 60 28.32 1.07 -2.17
CA LYS A 60 27.00 0.49 -2.48
C LYS A 60 26.07 0.49 -1.26
N THR A 61 26.58 0.23 -0.06
CA THR A 61 25.81 0.23 1.19
C THR A 61 25.31 1.63 1.57
N ALA A 62 26.16 2.65 1.47
CA ALA A 62 25.75 4.04 1.73
C ALA A 62 24.75 4.54 0.68
N ALA A 63 24.96 4.18 -0.59
CA ALA A 63 24.02 4.49 -1.67
C ALA A 63 22.66 3.81 -1.44
N LEU A 64 22.65 2.54 -1.04
CA LEU A 64 21.42 1.82 -0.69
C LEU A 64 20.73 2.43 0.53
N GLN A 65 21.47 2.78 1.59
CA GLN A 65 20.90 3.41 2.78
C GLN A 65 20.28 4.77 2.45
N ASN A 66 21.02 5.64 1.75
CA ASN A 66 20.51 6.94 1.33
C ASN A 66 19.27 6.81 0.43
N PHE A 67 19.26 5.82 -0.47
CA PHE A 67 18.10 5.52 -1.30
C PHE A 67 16.91 5.06 -0.45
N GLN A 68 17.12 4.16 0.50
CA GLN A 68 16.08 3.69 1.42
C GLN A 68 15.53 4.80 2.30
N ASP A 69 16.37 5.69 2.82
CA ASP A 69 15.94 6.80 3.67
C ASP A 69 15.13 7.81 2.84
N THR A 70 15.61 8.18 1.65
CA THR A 70 14.94 9.17 0.79
C THR A 70 13.65 8.63 0.18
N MET A 71 13.67 7.41 -0.38
CA MET A 71 12.47 6.81 -0.96
C MET A 71 11.51 6.33 0.12
N GLY A 72 12.01 5.75 1.22
CA GLY A 72 11.18 5.24 2.31
C GLY A 72 10.41 6.35 3.01
N GLN A 73 11.03 7.50 3.26
CA GLN A 73 10.34 8.65 3.86
C GLN A 73 9.27 9.23 2.92
N ASN A 74 9.62 9.49 1.65
CA ASN A 74 8.68 10.05 0.68
C ASN A 74 7.50 9.11 0.40
N LEU A 75 7.79 7.84 0.11
CA LEU A 75 6.76 6.82 -0.13
C LEU A 75 5.94 6.54 1.14
N GLY A 76 6.56 6.60 2.31
CA GLY A 76 5.89 6.48 3.60
C GLY A 76 4.86 7.57 3.83
N LEU A 77 5.21 8.83 3.54
CA LEU A 77 4.28 9.97 3.62
C LEU A 77 3.12 9.82 2.64
N ILE A 78 3.40 9.48 1.37
CA ILE A 78 2.35 9.27 0.36
C ILE A 78 1.41 8.14 0.79
N THR A 79 1.98 7.03 1.28
CA THR A 79 1.19 5.89 1.77
C THR A 79 0.32 6.27 2.96
N PHE A 80 0.85 7.05 3.91
CA PHE A 80 0.11 7.53 5.07
C PHE A 80 -1.10 8.37 4.66
N PHE A 81 -0.92 9.38 3.81
CA PHE A 81 -2.02 10.23 3.34
C PHE A 81 -3.06 9.43 2.54
N ASN A 82 -2.62 8.49 1.69
CA ASN A 82 -3.53 7.62 0.94
C ASN A 82 -4.38 6.75 1.87
N ILE A 83 -3.78 6.13 2.90
CA ILE A 83 -4.52 5.35 3.90
C ILE A 83 -5.49 6.23 4.68
N LEU A 84 -5.07 7.44 5.04
CA LEU A 84 -5.92 8.40 5.76
C LEU A 84 -7.15 8.78 4.94
N PHE A 85 -6.96 9.20 3.68
CA PHE A 85 -8.07 9.54 2.80
C PHE A 85 -8.97 8.35 2.49
N ALA A 86 -8.39 7.18 2.20
CA ALA A 86 -9.16 5.96 2.00
C ALA A 86 -10.01 5.61 3.23
N SER A 87 -9.47 5.79 4.45
CA SER A 87 -10.20 5.57 5.70
C SER A 87 -11.37 6.53 5.86
N ILE A 88 -11.16 7.83 5.60
CA ILE A 88 -12.21 8.85 5.67
C ILE A 88 -13.34 8.54 4.68
N ILE A 89 -12.98 8.21 3.44
CA ILE A 89 -13.96 7.85 2.40
C ILE A 89 -14.72 6.60 2.81
N ALA A 90 -14.03 5.56 3.28
CA ALA A 90 -14.67 4.31 3.72
C ALA A 90 -15.66 4.56 4.86
N VAL A 91 -15.25 5.30 5.90
CA VAL A 91 -16.15 5.67 7.01
C VAL A 91 -17.36 6.42 6.49
N GLY A 92 -17.16 7.43 5.64
CA GLY A 92 -18.24 8.25 5.09
C GLY A 92 -19.25 7.46 4.25
N VAL A 93 -18.76 6.59 3.36
CA VAL A 93 -19.62 5.73 2.53
C VAL A 93 -20.40 4.75 3.40
N ILE A 94 -19.74 4.02 4.30
CA ILE A 94 -20.40 3.02 5.16
C ILE A 94 -21.43 3.70 6.07
N TYR A 95 -21.09 4.86 6.64
CA TYR A 95 -22.02 5.63 7.47
C TYR A 95 -23.25 6.08 6.68
N ASN A 96 -23.05 6.58 5.46
CA ASN A 96 -24.17 7.00 4.62
C ASN A 96 -25.05 5.82 4.21
N SER A 97 -24.47 4.70 3.79
CA SER A 97 -25.20 3.46 3.48
C SER A 97 -26.00 2.96 4.68
N ALA A 98 -25.42 2.98 5.88
CA ALA A 98 -26.13 2.58 7.09
C ALA A 98 -27.26 3.54 7.45
N ARG A 99 -27.07 4.85 7.27
CA ARG A 99 -28.13 5.84 7.45
C ARG A 99 -29.29 5.63 6.48
N ILE A 100 -28.99 5.34 5.21
CA ILE A 100 -30.01 5.06 4.18
C ILE A 100 -30.79 3.79 4.55
N SER A 101 -30.10 2.68 4.84
CA SER A 101 -30.73 1.43 5.27
C SER A 101 -31.62 1.62 6.48
N LEU A 102 -31.18 2.42 7.47
CA LEU A 102 -31.99 2.75 8.64
C LEU A 102 -33.24 3.56 8.30
N SER A 103 -33.12 4.52 7.37
CA SER A 103 -34.24 5.35 6.93
C SER A 103 -35.29 4.56 6.15
N GLU A 104 -34.86 3.61 5.32
CA GLU A 104 -35.73 2.75 4.52
C GLU A 104 -36.46 1.73 5.40
N ARG A 105 -35.75 1.15 6.38
CA ARG A 105 -36.27 0.07 7.25
C ARG A 105 -36.87 0.58 8.56
N GLY A 106 -36.99 1.89 8.75
CA GLY A 106 -37.49 2.47 10.01
C GLY A 106 -38.87 1.93 10.43
N ARG A 107 -39.75 1.65 9.45
CA ARG A 107 -41.09 1.09 9.69
C ARG A 107 -41.02 -0.38 10.14
N ASP A 108 -40.17 -1.17 9.50
CA ASP A 108 -39.95 -2.58 9.85
C ASP A 108 -39.32 -2.72 11.25
N LEU A 109 -38.36 -1.85 11.57
CA LEU A 109 -37.74 -1.79 12.89
C LEU A 109 -38.72 -1.35 13.99
N ALA A 110 -39.65 -0.45 13.68
CA ALA A 110 -40.72 -0.07 14.59
C ALA A 110 -41.67 -1.24 14.84
N SER A 111 -42.03 -2.02 13.81
CA SER A 111 -42.84 -3.23 13.96
C SER A 111 -42.16 -4.31 14.80
N LEU A 112 -40.85 -4.55 14.58
CA LEU A 112 -40.06 -5.47 15.43
C LEU A 112 -40.07 -5.04 16.90
N ARG A 113 -40.03 -3.73 17.16
CA ARG A 113 -40.08 -3.19 18.52
C ARG A 113 -41.45 -3.40 19.18
N VAL A 114 -42.55 -3.32 18.41
CA VAL A 114 -43.90 -3.65 18.91
C VAL A 114 -44.04 -5.15 19.22
N LEU A 115 -43.32 -6.01 18.48
CA LEU A 115 -43.22 -7.44 18.74
C LEU A 115 -42.33 -7.80 19.95
N GLY A 116 -41.74 -6.81 20.62
CA GLY A 116 -40.95 -6.99 21.84
C GLY A 116 -39.44 -7.08 21.65
N PHE A 117 -38.91 -6.88 20.43
CA PHE A 117 -37.47 -6.88 20.19
C PHE A 117 -36.78 -5.68 20.87
N THR A 118 -35.62 -5.96 21.45
CA THR A 118 -34.76 -4.96 22.09
C THR A 118 -33.95 -4.17 21.06
N ARG A 119 -33.50 -2.96 21.44
CA ARG A 119 -32.61 -2.13 20.61
C ARG A 119 -31.31 -2.84 20.22
N ARG A 120 -30.83 -3.74 21.09
CA ARG A 120 -29.61 -4.53 20.86
C ARG A 120 -29.81 -5.56 19.75
N GLU A 121 -30.94 -6.26 19.74
CA GLU A 121 -31.26 -7.24 18.69
C GLU A 121 -31.46 -6.55 17.34
N ILE A 122 -32.16 -5.41 17.31
CA ILE A 122 -32.33 -4.60 16.10
C ILE A 122 -30.96 -4.12 15.56
N SER A 123 -30.09 -3.63 16.46
CA SER A 123 -28.74 -3.20 16.07
C SER A 123 -27.90 -4.36 15.55
N PHE A 124 -28.03 -5.54 16.15
CA PHE A 124 -27.29 -6.74 15.71
C PHE A 124 -27.66 -7.14 14.28
N ILE A 125 -28.93 -7.06 13.89
CA ILE A 125 -29.38 -7.36 12.52
C ILE A 125 -28.73 -6.40 11.51
N LEU A 126 -28.80 -5.08 11.77
CA LEU A 126 -28.21 -4.06 10.90
C LEU A 126 -26.68 -4.17 10.80
N LEU A 127 -26.02 -4.43 11.94
CA LEU A 127 -24.57 -4.61 11.96
C LEU A 127 -24.14 -5.91 11.27
N GLY A 128 -24.95 -6.97 11.37
CA GLY A 128 -24.73 -8.23 10.66
C GLY A 128 -24.79 -8.05 9.14
N GLU A 129 -25.75 -7.28 8.64
CA GLU A 129 -25.83 -6.94 7.21
C GLU A 129 -24.60 -6.16 6.75
N MET A 130 -24.18 -5.14 7.51
CA MET A 130 -22.97 -4.37 7.21
C MET A 130 -21.71 -5.23 7.26
N ALA A 131 -21.64 -6.18 8.19
CA ALA A 131 -20.53 -7.12 8.30
C ALA A 131 -20.46 -8.05 7.08
N ILE A 132 -21.60 -8.59 6.61
CA ILE A 132 -21.67 -9.43 5.41
C ILE A 132 -21.26 -8.61 4.18
N LEU A 133 -21.80 -7.40 4.01
CA LEU A 133 -21.42 -6.51 2.91
C LEU A 133 -19.91 -6.20 2.94
N THR A 134 -19.35 -5.92 4.11
CA THR A 134 -17.91 -5.68 4.28
C THR A 134 -17.11 -6.94 3.93
N ALA A 135 -17.55 -8.11 4.40
CA ALA A 135 -16.87 -9.39 4.17
C ALA A 135 -16.83 -9.79 2.69
N VAL A 136 -17.87 -9.46 1.91
CA VAL A 136 -17.90 -9.68 0.46
C VAL A 136 -17.11 -8.60 -0.29
N SER A 137 -17.18 -7.35 0.18
CA SER A 137 -16.49 -6.22 -0.46
C SER A 137 -14.97 -6.29 -0.29
N LEU A 138 -14.46 -6.86 0.80
CA LEU A 138 -13.04 -7.03 1.06
C LEU A 138 -12.31 -7.83 -0.04
N PRO A 139 -12.65 -9.10 -0.33
CA PRO A 139 -11.97 -9.87 -1.36
C PRO A 139 -12.14 -9.25 -2.76
N ALA A 140 -13.33 -8.71 -3.06
CA ALA A 140 -13.56 -8.00 -4.32
C ALA A 140 -12.66 -6.76 -4.45
N GLY A 141 -12.55 -5.96 -3.40
CA GLY A 141 -11.68 -4.78 -3.35
C GLY A 141 -10.20 -5.13 -3.45
N LEU A 142 -9.75 -6.20 -2.80
CA LEU A 142 -8.37 -6.68 -2.90
C LEU A 142 -8.04 -7.19 -4.31
N ALA A 143 -8.96 -7.92 -4.95
CA ALA A 143 -8.80 -8.40 -6.32
C ALA A 143 -8.73 -7.24 -7.32
N LEU A 144 -9.66 -6.28 -7.21
CA LEU A 144 -9.65 -5.07 -8.04
C LEU A 144 -8.41 -4.20 -7.80
N GLY A 145 -8.00 -4.03 -6.55
CA GLY A 145 -6.81 -3.28 -6.19
C GLY A 145 -5.53 -3.90 -6.76
N TYR A 146 -5.41 -5.23 -6.71
CA TYR A 146 -4.31 -5.94 -7.35
C TYR A 146 -4.35 -5.79 -8.88
N GLY A 147 -5.54 -5.91 -9.49
CA GLY A 147 -5.73 -5.71 -10.92
C GLY A 147 -5.28 -4.32 -11.37
N LEU A 148 -5.73 -3.27 -10.68
CA LEU A 148 -5.32 -1.89 -10.94
C LEU A 148 -3.81 -1.70 -10.76
N ALA A 149 -3.22 -2.21 -9.67
CA ALA A 149 -1.78 -2.13 -9.46
C ALA A 149 -0.99 -2.81 -10.58
N SER A 150 -1.44 -3.98 -11.04
CA SER A 150 -0.81 -4.70 -12.15
C SER A 150 -0.92 -3.96 -13.47
N TRP A 151 -2.06 -3.31 -13.71
CA TRP A 151 -2.27 -2.49 -14.90
C TRP A 151 -1.39 -1.25 -14.88
N THR A 152 -1.31 -0.56 -13.73
CA THR A 152 -0.42 0.59 -13.55
C THR A 152 1.04 0.18 -13.79
N VAL A 153 1.52 -0.90 -13.17
CA VAL A 153 2.92 -1.35 -13.39
C VAL A 153 3.19 -1.60 -14.86
N LYS A 154 2.31 -2.32 -15.56
CA LYS A 154 2.46 -2.57 -17.01
C LYS A 154 2.42 -1.30 -17.85
N ALA A 155 1.60 -0.31 -17.47
CA ALA A 155 1.54 0.97 -18.17
C ALA A 155 2.82 1.81 -18.00
N PHE A 156 3.58 1.57 -16.94
CA PHE A 156 4.86 2.23 -16.67
C PHE A 156 6.08 1.48 -17.25
N GLU A 157 5.93 0.19 -17.62
CA GLU A 157 6.98 -0.57 -18.30
C GLU A 157 7.34 0.11 -19.63
N ASN A 158 8.62 0.41 -19.80
CA ASN A 158 9.18 0.93 -21.05
C ASN A 158 10.49 0.19 -21.36
N GLU A 159 11.03 0.35 -22.57
CA GLU A 159 12.27 -0.32 -23.01
C GLU A 159 13.46 -0.13 -22.05
N LEU A 160 13.45 0.96 -21.29
CA LEU A 160 14.52 1.32 -20.36
C LEU A 160 14.29 0.86 -18.90
N TYR A 161 13.05 0.57 -18.50
CA TYR A 161 12.69 0.31 -17.11
C TYR A 161 11.62 -0.78 -16.98
N ARG A 162 11.95 -1.84 -16.21
CA ARG A 162 10.98 -2.83 -15.71
C ARG A 162 10.84 -2.71 -14.20
N ILE A 163 9.63 -2.41 -13.73
CA ILE A 163 9.30 -2.35 -12.30
C ILE A 163 8.55 -3.65 -11.95
N PRO A 164 9.13 -4.56 -11.15
CA PRO A 164 8.42 -5.77 -10.75
C PRO A 164 7.28 -5.43 -9.79
N LEU A 165 6.07 -5.90 -10.08
CA LEU A 165 4.95 -5.81 -9.14
C LEU A 165 5.14 -6.84 -8.02
N ILE A 166 5.55 -6.37 -6.84
CA ILE A 166 5.68 -7.20 -5.64
C ILE A 166 4.68 -6.72 -4.60
N VAL A 167 3.60 -7.47 -4.40
CA VAL A 167 2.61 -7.19 -3.35
C VAL A 167 2.83 -8.14 -2.19
N ALA A 168 3.35 -7.62 -1.08
CA ALA A 168 3.60 -8.43 0.10
C ALA A 168 2.29 -8.79 0.84
N PRO A 169 2.21 -9.95 1.52
CA PRO A 169 1.05 -10.32 2.36
C PRO A 169 0.71 -9.26 3.42
N ARG A 170 1.72 -8.56 3.94
CA ARG A 170 1.55 -7.45 4.88
C ARG A 170 0.70 -6.31 4.31
N THR A 171 0.82 -6.03 3.00
CA THR A 171 0.04 -4.98 2.33
C THR A 171 -1.45 -5.32 2.33
N TYR A 172 -1.79 -6.57 2.02
CA TYR A 172 -3.17 -7.07 2.13
C TYR A 172 -3.69 -7.00 3.57
N GLY A 173 -2.85 -7.38 4.54
CA GLY A 173 -3.20 -7.28 5.96
C GLY A 173 -3.52 -5.87 6.42
N ILE A 174 -2.69 -4.88 6.04
CA ILE A 174 -2.94 -3.47 6.36
C ILE A 174 -4.20 -2.96 5.66
N ALA A 175 -4.39 -3.27 4.38
CA ALA A 175 -5.58 -2.86 3.64
C ALA A 175 -6.87 -3.41 4.27
N ALA A 176 -6.89 -4.70 4.60
CA ALA A 176 -8.03 -5.35 5.25
C ALA A 176 -8.28 -4.75 6.65
N LEU A 177 -7.23 -4.55 7.45
CA LEU A 177 -7.34 -3.97 8.78
C LEU A 177 -7.94 -2.55 8.72
N THR A 178 -7.48 -1.71 7.79
CA THR A 178 -8.00 -0.35 7.61
C THR A 178 -9.50 -0.36 7.31
N VAL A 179 -9.94 -1.23 6.39
CA VAL A 179 -11.36 -1.34 6.04
C VAL A 179 -12.20 -1.88 7.20
N VAL A 180 -11.69 -2.88 7.92
CA VAL A 180 -12.37 -3.42 9.11
C VAL A 180 -12.50 -2.36 10.19
N LEU A 181 -11.45 -1.60 10.48
CA LEU A 181 -11.48 -0.52 11.46
C LEU A 181 -12.44 0.61 11.05
N ALA A 182 -12.44 0.99 9.78
CA ALA A 182 -13.39 1.97 9.24
C ALA A 182 -14.84 1.48 9.36
N SER A 183 -15.10 0.22 9.00
CA SER A 183 -16.42 -0.40 9.12
C SER A 183 -16.89 -0.46 10.58
N LEU A 184 -16.00 -0.85 11.50
CA LEU A 184 -16.28 -0.86 12.94
C LEU A 184 -16.56 0.55 13.49
N ALA A 185 -15.79 1.55 13.06
CA ALA A 185 -16.02 2.94 13.48
C ALA A 185 -17.40 3.44 13.02
N SER A 186 -17.77 3.18 11.76
CA SER A 186 -19.10 3.53 11.23
C SER A 186 -20.22 2.75 11.91
N ALA A 187 -20.04 1.45 12.15
CA ALA A 187 -20.96 0.60 12.90
C ALA A 187 -21.22 1.15 14.31
N LEU A 188 -20.17 1.54 15.02
CA LEU A 188 -20.27 2.15 16.36
C LEU A 188 -21.03 3.49 16.32
N ALA A 189 -20.77 4.33 15.31
CA ALA A 189 -21.48 5.59 15.13
C ALA A 189 -22.99 5.39 14.90
N VAL A 190 -23.35 4.41 14.07
CA VAL A 190 -24.75 4.05 13.77
C VAL A 190 -25.44 3.48 14.99
N ARG A 191 -24.77 2.56 15.72
CA ARG A 191 -25.30 1.98 16.95
C ARG A 191 -25.59 3.06 18.00
N ARG A 192 -24.66 3.99 18.23
CA ARG A 192 -24.90 5.13 19.14
C ARG A 192 -26.13 5.94 18.73
N ARG A 193 -26.32 6.17 17.44
CA ARG A 193 -27.48 6.90 16.93
C ARG A 193 -28.80 6.14 17.16
N LEU A 194 -28.80 4.82 16.98
CA LEU A 194 -29.94 3.94 17.31
C LEU A 194 -30.29 3.95 18.80
N ASP A 195 -29.28 4.00 19.67
CA ASP A 195 -29.49 4.05 21.12
C ASP A 195 -30.15 5.38 21.55
N HIS A 196 -29.81 6.49 20.88
CA HIS A 196 -30.38 7.81 21.15
C HIS A 196 -31.68 8.14 20.40
N LEU A 197 -32.03 7.39 19.35
CA LEU A 197 -33.28 7.62 18.62
C LEU A 197 -34.47 7.17 19.46
N ASP A 198 -35.36 8.09 19.81
CA ASP A 198 -36.62 7.76 20.46
C ASP A 198 -37.60 7.22 19.41
N LEU A 199 -37.53 5.91 19.11
CA LEU A 199 -38.42 5.29 18.10
C LEU A 199 -39.91 5.49 18.41
N VAL A 200 -40.27 5.84 19.65
CA VAL A 200 -41.65 6.16 20.05
C VAL A 200 -42.10 7.51 19.48
N ALA A 201 -41.20 8.47 19.26
CA ALA A 201 -41.52 9.77 18.66
C ALA A 201 -41.79 9.68 17.15
N VAL A 202 -41.15 8.73 16.45
CA VAL A 202 -41.31 8.54 14.99
C VAL A 202 -42.75 8.12 14.62
N LEU A 203 -43.44 7.43 15.53
CA LEU A 203 -44.87 7.09 15.38
C LEU A 203 -45.81 8.30 15.59
N LYS A 204 -45.36 9.39 16.23
CA LYS A 204 -46.18 10.57 16.52
C LYS A 204 -46.04 11.72 15.50
N THR A 205 -45.05 11.68 14.63
CA THR A 205 -44.73 12.79 13.70
C THR A 205 -45.43 12.74 12.34
N ARG A 206 -46.38 11.84 12.14
CA ARG A 206 -47.24 11.82 10.94
C ARG A 206 -48.70 11.65 11.33
N GLU A 207 -49.27 12.71 11.88
CA GLU A 207 -50.60 13.20 11.50
C GLU A 207 -50.43 14.52 10.74
#